data_AF-A0A210PWS9-F1
#
_entry.id   AF-A0A210PWS9-F1
#
_cell.length_a   1.000
_cell.length_b   1.000
_cell.length_c   1.000
_cell.angle_alpha   90.00
_cell.angle_beta   90.00
_cell.angle_gamma   90.00
#
_symmetry.space_group_name_H-M   'P 1'
#
loop_
_entity.id
_entity.type
_entity.pdbx_description
1 polymer ?
#
loop_
_entity_poly.entity_id
_entity_poly.type
_entity_poly.pdbx_seq_one_letter_code
_entity_poly.pdbx_strand_id
1 'polypeptide(L)'
;MYKTMKSLSVLIVISVLAMVVVVSYVYVQYSGPVSNQTKPTKQQETDTWKEIQRQQLQIEQLNQKINRLHSKLNKQRAQPIPKQKQSQPSALEEKQRQLFDSYNNIPVKVYANNYRDKTWTRVPELCQNLAGFQSTKLHTLSGVLDIYIHDPKKDIWVSGALANGQIWESGLVNLILTTLKKEKDAAFLDIGANLGVYSLFAAKQGVNVISIEPLMVNVQRMCTSIRAGHLSDKMTIVRGALSDMSENVTLGIDANNVGGSFVIQNQNENKVKASHVEGQHSDVVMSATLDDLLNLPDFNFSRVVIKMDVEGYEHKVVRGGVEFFDKVAVPTILMEWEFHKGAESGTEIIKFFGSRNYIAYDPMENTFLDSKLSRSWPHEIVWRKKV
;
A
#
# COMPACT_ATOMS: atom_id res chain seq x y z
N MET A 1 7.43 20.27 22.57
CA MET A 1 7.96 19.55 21.40
C MET A 1 7.05 19.69 20.17
N TYR A 2 5.77 19.31 20.24
CA TYR A 2 4.83 19.36 19.10
C TYR A 2 4.62 20.75 18.48
N LYS A 3 4.46 21.79 19.32
CA LYS A 3 4.30 23.19 18.87
C LYS A 3 5.55 23.71 18.14
N THR A 4 6.73 23.34 18.63
CA THR A 4 8.04 23.72 18.07
C THR A 4 8.34 22.99 16.75
N MET A 5 7.96 21.71 16.65
CA MET A 5 8.07 20.93 15.41
C MET A 5 7.14 21.45 14.31
N LYS A 6 5.86 21.74 14.62
CA LYS A 6 4.95 22.39 13.65
C LYS A 6 5.49 23.72 13.14
N SER A 7 6.05 24.56 14.02
CA SER A 7 6.66 25.82 13.60
C SER A 7 7.88 25.63 12.68
N LEU A 8 8.69 24.59 12.89
CA LEU A 8 9.84 24.28 12.06
C LEU A 8 9.43 23.76 10.67
N SER A 9 8.44 22.86 10.61
CA SER A 9 7.88 22.36 9.35
C SER A 9 7.28 23.48 8.50
N VAL A 10 6.54 24.40 9.12
CA VAL A 10 5.97 25.57 8.44
C VAL A 10 7.06 26.51 7.92
N LEU A 11 8.14 26.74 8.69
CA LEU A 11 9.26 27.57 8.25
C LEU A 11 10.03 26.97 7.07
N ILE A 12 10.22 25.64 7.05
CA ILE A 12 10.86 24.94 5.93
C ILE A 12 10.01 25.07 4.66
N VAL A 13 8.70 24.82 4.75
CA VAL A 13 7.77 24.96 3.62
C VAL A 13 7.77 26.40 3.06
N ILE A 14 7.75 27.41 3.94
CA ILE A 14 7.83 28.82 3.52
C ILE A 14 9.17 29.12 2.83
N SER A 15 10.29 28.57 3.33
CA SER A 15 11.61 28.80 2.71
C SER A 15 11.75 28.18 1.32
N VAL A 16 11.19 26.98 1.12
CA VAL A 16 11.18 26.30 -0.18
C VAL A 16 10.27 27.02 -1.17
N LEU A 17 9.07 27.44 -0.74
CA LEU A 17 8.16 28.25 -1.56
C LEU A 17 8.80 29.58 -1.98
N ALA A 18 9.50 30.26 -1.07
CA ALA A 18 10.22 31.49 -1.38
C ALA A 18 11.32 31.26 -2.43
N MET A 19 12.11 30.18 -2.31
CA MET A 19 13.10 29.82 -3.34
C MET A 19 12.46 29.52 -4.69
N VAL A 20 11.35 28.77 -4.72
CA VAL A 20 10.65 28.43 -5.96
C VAL A 20 10.08 29.68 -6.64
N VAL A 21 9.54 30.63 -5.88
CA VAL A 21 9.04 31.91 -6.42
C VAL A 21 10.19 32.74 -7.00
N VAL A 22 11.34 32.81 -6.33
CA VAL A 22 12.52 33.54 -6.84
C VAL A 22 13.05 32.89 -8.12
N VAL A 23 13.21 31.57 -8.15
CA VAL A 23 13.69 30.85 -9.32
C VAL A 23 12.71 30.96 -10.48
N SER A 24 11.40 30.87 -10.22
CA SER A 24 10.36 31.02 -11.25
C SER A 24 10.29 32.45 -11.80
N TYR A 25 10.42 33.45 -10.93
CA TYR A 25 10.45 34.86 -11.35
C TYR A 25 11.67 35.16 -12.22
N VAL A 26 12.85 34.65 -11.84
CA VAL A 26 14.08 34.76 -12.66
C VAL A 26 13.91 34.00 -13.97
N TYR A 27 13.35 32.79 -13.96
CA TYR A 27 13.14 32.00 -15.17
C TYR A 27 12.20 32.69 -16.16
N VAL A 28 11.10 33.28 -15.69
CA VAL A 28 10.13 34.02 -16.54
C VAL A 28 10.76 35.27 -17.15
N GLN A 29 11.62 35.97 -16.43
CA GLN A 29 12.32 37.17 -16.95
C GLN A 29 13.42 36.85 -17.97
N TYR A 30 14.04 35.65 -17.89
CA TYR A 30 15.21 35.32 -18.69
C TYR A 30 15.00 34.20 -19.74
N SER A 31 13.84 33.53 -19.77
CA SER A 31 13.64 32.31 -20.59
C SER A 31 12.36 32.32 -21.46
N GLY A 32 11.67 33.45 -21.59
CA GLY A 32 10.52 33.58 -22.50
C GLY A 32 10.95 33.63 -23.98
N PRO A 33 10.14 33.12 -24.93
CA PRO A 33 10.43 33.21 -26.35
C PRO A 33 10.52 34.68 -26.79
N VAL A 34 11.55 34.98 -27.60
CA VAL A 34 11.85 36.32 -28.12
C VAL A 34 10.77 36.72 -29.12
N SER A 35 9.66 37.30 -28.64
CA SER A 35 8.79 38.16 -29.44
C SER A 35 8.16 39.24 -28.56
N ASN A 36 8.60 40.48 -28.77
CA ASN A 36 8.03 41.73 -28.24
C ASN A 36 8.00 41.91 -26.70
N GLN A 37 9.13 41.74 -26.02
CA GLN A 37 9.34 42.39 -24.72
C GLN A 37 10.44 43.45 -24.83
N THR A 38 10.09 44.71 -24.52
CA THR A 38 11.06 45.80 -24.34
C THR A 38 12.05 45.42 -23.24
N LYS A 39 13.36 45.50 -23.55
CA LYS A 39 14.42 45.26 -22.56
C LYS A 39 14.17 46.12 -21.32
N PRO A 40 14.32 45.56 -20.10
CA PRO A 40 14.14 46.32 -18.87
C PRO A 40 15.09 47.51 -18.86
N THR A 41 14.58 48.66 -18.41
CA THR A 41 15.41 49.86 -18.23
C THR A 41 16.43 49.62 -17.14
N LYS A 42 17.60 50.29 -17.18
CA LYS A 42 18.63 50.21 -16.12
C LYS A 42 18.06 50.46 -14.71
N GLN A 43 17.01 51.28 -14.61
CA GLN A 43 16.31 51.53 -13.36
C GLN A 43 15.54 50.30 -12.86
N GLN A 44 14.81 49.61 -13.74
CA GLN A 44 14.10 48.37 -13.42
C GLN A 44 15.06 47.25 -13.02
N GLU A 45 16.21 47.12 -13.68
CA GLU A 45 17.25 46.17 -13.27
C GLU A 45 17.76 46.49 -11.86
N THR A 46 18.06 47.77 -11.59
CA THR A 46 18.55 48.23 -10.28
C THR A 46 17.54 47.96 -9.16
N ASP A 47 16.26 48.20 -9.39
CA ASP A 47 15.22 47.98 -8.40
C ASP A 47 14.95 46.48 -8.17
N THR A 48 15.06 45.66 -9.22
CA THR A 48 15.01 44.19 -9.11
C THR A 48 16.17 43.65 -8.28
N TRP A 49 17.39 44.16 -8.49
CA TRP A 49 18.56 43.78 -7.70
C TRP A 49 18.43 44.15 -6.22
N LYS A 50 17.86 45.31 -5.90
CA LYS A 50 17.57 45.70 -4.50
C LYS A 50 16.55 44.77 -3.86
N GLU A 51 15.55 44.31 -4.60
CA GLU A 51 14.54 43.38 -4.08
C GLU A 51 15.12 41.98 -3.84
N ILE A 52 15.98 41.48 -4.75
CA ILE A 52 16.71 40.23 -4.56
C ILE A 52 17.58 40.30 -3.30
N GLN A 53 18.30 41.40 -3.08
CA GLN A 53 19.12 41.59 -1.87
C GLN A 53 18.27 41.62 -0.59
N ARG A 54 17.09 42.23 -0.62
CA ARG A 54 16.14 42.21 0.52
C ARG A 54 15.66 40.79 0.84
N GLN A 55 15.34 40.01 -0.19
CA GLN A 55 14.88 38.63 0.00
C GLN A 55 16.01 37.72 0.49
N GLN A 56 17.23 37.90 0.00
CA GLN A 56 18.42 37.19 0.53
C GLN A 56 18.62 37.48 2.02
N LEU A 57 18.50 38.75 2.44
CA LEU A 57 18.62 39.13 3.84
C LEU A 57 17.52 38.50 4.71
N GLN A 58 16.28 38.42 4.20
CA GLN A 58 15.17 37.75 4.91
C GLN A 58 15.42 36.24 5.05
N ILE A 59 15.92 35.57 4.01
CA ILE A 59 16.30 34.15 4.04
C ILE A 59 17.37 33.91 5.09
N GLU A 60 18.39 34.77 5.17
CA GLU A 60 19.47 34.64 6.14
C GLU A 60 18.98 34.82 7.58
N GLN A 61 18.07 35.76 7.82
CA GLN A 61 17.40 35.92 9.12
C GLN A 61 16.55 34.70 9.49
N LEU A 62 15.85 34.09 8.53
CA LEU A 62 15.10 32.85 8.76
C LEU A 62 16.03 31.69 9.10
N ASN A 63 17.15 31.53 8.38
CA ASN A 63 18.14 30.48 8.63
C ASN A 63 18.76 30.62 10.03
N GLN A 64 19.05 31.83 10.48
CA GLN A 64 19.49 32.07 11.85
C GLN A 64 18.44 31.67 12.89
N LYS A 65 17.15 31.92 12.60
CA LYS A 65 16.04 31.52 13.48
C LYS A 65 15.86 30.00 13.54
N ILE A 66 16.02 29.31 12.40
CA ILE A 66 16.04 27.84 12.31
C ILE A 66 17.19 27.27 13.13
N ASN A 67 18.40 27.81 12.99
CA ASN A 67 19.58 27.35 13.74
C ASN A 67 19.40 27.53 15.26
N ARG A 68 18.78 28.64 15.70
CA ARG A 68 18.43 28.85 17.12
C ARG A 68 17.37 27.86 17.62
N LEU A 69 16.40 27.48 16.77
CA LEU A 69 15.39 26.47 17.11
C LEU A 69 16.02 25.07 17.19
N HIS A 70 16.89 24.71 16.26
CA HIS A 70 17.67 23.47 16.30
C HIS A 70 18.54 23.38 17.55
N SER A 71 19.24 24.46 17.93
CA SER A 71 20.06 24.44 19.16
C SER A 71 19.21 24.30 20.43
N LYS A 72 18.03 24.93 20.48
CA LYS A 72 17.05 24.73 21.56
C LYS A 72 16.52 23.30 21.60
N LEU A 73 16.25 22.69 20.44
CA LEU A 73 15.80 21.30 20.34
C LEU A 73 16.88 20.32 20.83
N ASN A 74 18.13 20.55 20.45
CA ASN A 74 19.27 19.74 20.86
C ASN A 74 19.56 19.88 22.37
N LYS A 75 19.44 21.09 22.93
CA LYS A 75 19.53 21.30 24.39
C LYS A 75 18.39 20.63 25.17
N GLN A 76 17.19 20.54 24.60
CA GLN A 76 16.08 19.78 25.19
C GLN A 76 16.27 18.26 25.07
N ARG A 77 16.89 17.76 24.00
CA ARG A 77 17.29 16.36 23.84
C ARG A 77 18.44 15.93 24.77
N ALA A 78 19.27 16.87 25.22
CA ALA A 78 20.39 16.64 26.12
C ALA A 78 20.00 16.60 27.62
N GLN A 79 18.72 16.80 27.96
CA GLN A 79 18.24 16.53 29.31
C GLN A 79 18.08 15.01 29.50
N PRO A 80 18.61 14.42 30.59
CA PRO A 80 18.44 13.00 30.83
C PRO A 80 16.96 12.68 30.89
N ILE A 81 16.50 11.77 30.03
CA ILE A 81 15.17 11.17 30.17
C ILE A 81 15.12 10.55 31.57
N PRO A 82 14.18 10.91 32.46
CA PRO A 82 14.03 10.18 33.72
C PRO A 82 13.79 8.72 33.34
N LYS A 83 14.67 7.83 33.81
CA LYS A 83 14.56 6.38 33.56
C LYS A 83 13.14 5.95 33.95
N GLN A 84 12.26 5.79 32.96
CA GLN A 84 11.11 4.93 33.12
C GLN A 84 11.71 3.58 33.51
N LYS A 85 11.26 3.02 34.64
CA LYS A 85 11.53 1.61 34.94
C LYS A 85 11.06 0.83 33.72
N GLN A 86 11.98 0.43 32.84
CA GLN A 86 11.73 -0.70 31.96
C GLN A 86 11.48 -1.86 32.92
N SER A 87 10.21 -2.23 33.05
CA SER A 87 9.86 -3.52 33.60
C SER A 87 10.66 -4.55 32.83
N GLN A 88 11.31 -5.48 33.54
CA GLN A 88 11.90 -6.63 32.87
C GLN A 88 10.80 -7.28 32.02
N PRO A 89 11.10 -7.67 30.77
CA PRO A 89 10.16 -8.43 29.96
C PRO A 89 9.66 -9.62 30.77
N SER A 90 8.35 -9.85 30.76
CA SER A 90 7.80 -11.08 31.31
C SER A 90 8.45 -12.29 30.63
N ALA A 91 8.51 -13.43 31.33
CA ALA A 91 9.06 -14.67 30.75
C ALA A 91 8.37 -15.06 29.41
N LEU A 92 7.11 -14.64 29.22
CA LEU A 92 6.38 -14.82 27.97
C LEU A 92 6.92 -13.92 26.84
N GLU A 93 7.15 -12.63 27.12
CA GLU A 93 7.74 -11.69 26.16
C GLU A 93 9.16 -12.08 25.78
N GLU A 94 9.96 -12.57 26.74
CA GLU A 94 11.31 -13.04 26.49
C GLU A 94 11.32 -14.33 25.63
N LYS A 95 10.40 -15.25 25.88
CA LYS A 95 10.22 -16.45 25.05
C LYS A 95 9.72 -16.12 23.64
N GLN A 96 8.79 -15.18 23.51
CA GLN A 96 8.33 -14.67 22.20
C GLN A 96 9.46 -14.00 21.42
N ARG A 97 10.32 -13.26 22.12
CA ARG A 97 11.51 -12.63 21.52
C ARG A 97 12.54 -13.65 21.05
N GLN A 98 12.83 -14.67 21.86
CA GLN A 98 13.73 -15.76 21.48
C GLN A 98 13.20 -16.55 20.28
N LEU A 99 11.89 -16.81 20.23
CA LEU A 99 11.23 -17.41 19.07
C LEU A 99 11.41 -16.51 17.84
N PHE A 100 11.10 -15.22 17.96
CA PHE A 100 11.30 -14.23 16.89
C PHE A 100 12.72 -14.22 16.32
N ASP A 101 13.72 -14.19 17.19
CA ASP A 101 15.12 -14.19 16.79
C ASP A 101 15.51 -15.50 16.06
N SER A 102 14.86 -16.63 16.38
CA SER A 102 15.18 -17.94 15.79
C SER A 102 14.88 -18.05 14.29
N TYR A 103 13.88 -17.33 13.78
CA TYR A 103 13.49 -17.36 12.36
C TYR A 103 13.74 -16.06 11.60
N ASN A 104 14.24 -15.01 12.26
CA ASN A 104 14.46 -13.70 11.63
C ASN A 104 15.44 -13.74 10.43
N ASN A 105 16.31 -14.76 10.38
CA ASN A 105 17.28 -14.96 9.30
C ASN A 105 16.74 -15.79 8.13
N ILE A 106 15.52 -16.35 8.22
CA ILE A 106 14.93 -17.10 7.12
C ILE A 106 14.63 -16.09 5.98
N PRO A 107 15.14 -16.33 4.76
CA PRO A 107 14.90 -15.42 3.65
C PRO A 107 13.42 -15.44 3.26
N VAL A 108 12.87 -14.27 2.98
CA VAL A 108 11.52 -14.10 2.41
C VAL A 108 11.70 -13.43 1.06
N LYS A 109 11.00 -13.93 0.05
CA LYS A 109 11.07 -13.37 -1.30
C LYS A 109 10.21 -12.12 -1.35
N VAL A 110 10.83 -10.94 -1.45
CA VAL A 110 10.14 -9.66 -1.62
C VAL A 110 10.68 -8.96 -2.85
N TYR A 111 9.77 -8.51 -3.70
CA TYR A 111 10.08 -7.75 -4.90
C TYR A 111 9.47 -6.35 -4.84
N ALA A 112 10.14 -5.39 -5.47
CA ALA A 112 9.60 -4.08 -5.76
C ALA A 112 9.86 -3.76 -7.24
N ASN A 113 8.94 -3.03 -7.88
CA ASN A 113 9.08 -2.62 -9.27
C ASN A 113 9.99 -1.39 -9.38
N ASN A 114 10.89 -1.37 -10.37
CA ASN A 114 11.74 -0.23 -10.67
C ASN A 114 11.07 0.69 -11.70
N TYR A 115 10.87 1.95 -11.30
CA TYR A 115 10.14 2.95 -12.09
C TYR A 115 10.73 3.28 -13.45
N ARG A 116 12.04 3.06 -13.68
CA ARG A 116 12.70 3.48 -14.94
C ARG A 116 12.58 2.46 -16.05
N ASP A 117 12.61 1.18 -15.72
CA ASP A 117 12.76 0.09 -16.68
C ASP A 117 11.70 -1.01 -16.51
N LYS A 118 10.74 -0.82 -15.58
CA LYS A 118 9.68 -1.78 -15.26
C LYS A 118 10.20 -3.16 -14.83
N THR A 119 11.44 -3.23 -14.34
CA THR A 119 12.03 -4.48 -13.87
C THR A 119 11.70 -4.75 -12.41
N TRP A 120 11.68 -6.02 -12.01
CA TRP A 120 11.46 -6.44 -10.64
C TRP A 120 12.80 -6.64 -9.91
N THR A 121 13.00 -5.91 -8.82
CA THR A 121 14.20 -6.04 -7.97
C THR A 121 13.86 -6.75 -6.67
N ARG A 122 14.70 -7.70 -6.27
CA ARG A 122 14.63 -8.32 -4.93
C ARG A 122 15.04 -7.30 -3.88
N VAL A 123 14.20 -7.10 -2.85
CA VAL A 123 14.40 -6.14 -1.76
C VAL A 123 14.36 -6.84 -0.39
N PRO A 124 15.27 -7.80 -0.12
CA PRO A 124 15.26 -8.58 1.12
C PRO A 124 15.42 -7.73 2.39
N GLU A 125 16.03 -6.54 2.28
CA GLU A 125 16.19 -5.57 3.35
C GLU A 125 14.86 -5.14 3.98
N LEU A 126 13.75 -5.22 3.24
CA LEU A 126 12.42 -4.91 3.79
C LEU A 126 11.99 -5.88 4.88
N CYS A 127 12.53 -7.10 4.88
CA CYS A 127 12.29 -8.09 5.92
C CYS A 127 13.42 -8.18 6.95
N GLN A 128 14.43 -7.29 6.94
CA GLN A 128 15.56 -7.36 7.88
C GLN A 128 15.35 -6.45 9.09
N ASN A 129 15.96 -6.80 10.22
CA ASN A 129 15.98 -5.99 11.46
C ASN A 129 14.59 -5.53 11.93
N LEU A 130 13.58 -6.39 11.74
CA LEU A 130 12.20 -6.06 12.06
C LEU A 130 12.02 -5.91 13.58
N ALA A 131 11.15 -4.97 13.96
CA ALA A 131 10.76 -4.79 15.35
C ALA A 131 9.92 -5.99 15.84
N GLY A 132 9.89 -6.19 17.16
CA GLY A 132 8.96 -7.14 17.77
C GLY A 132 7.53 -6.67 17.54
N PHE A 133 6.80 -7.35 16.65
CA PHE A 133 5.39 -7.11 16.40
C PHE A 133 4.51 -7.94 17.34
N GLN A 134 3.34 -7.44 17.69
CA GLN A 134 2.31 -8.23 18.35
C GLN A 134 1.87 -9.37 17.42
N SER A 135 1.67 -10.56 17.97
CA SER A 135 1.17 -11.73 17.24
C SER A 135 -0.09 -12.31 17.90
N THR A 136 -0.85 -13.05 17.10
CA THR A 136 -1.96 -13.90 17.53
C THR A 136 -1.93 -15.21 16.73
N LYS A 137 -2.76 -16.18 17.14
CA LYS A 137 -2.84 -17.49 16.49
C LYS A 137 -3.84 -17.47 15.35
N LEU A 138 -3.38 -17.83 14.16
CA LEU A 138 -4.24 -18.13 13.02
C LEU A 138 -4.50 -19.63 12.98
N HIS A 139 -5.73 -20.03 13.27
CA HIS A 139 -6.16 -21.42 13.26
C HIS A 139 -6.61 -21.81 11.85
N THR A 140 -5.81 -22.63 11.16
CA THR A 140 -6.12 -23.13 9.82
C THR A 140 -6.52 -24.60 9.86
N LEU A 141 -7.18 -25.08 8.80
CA LEU A 141 -7.47 -26.51 8.62
C LEU A 141 -6.20 -27.38 8.59
N SER A 142 -5.05 -26.77 8.25
CA SER A 142 -3.74 -27.43 8.14
C SER A 142 -2.81 -27.11 9.32
N GLY A 143 -3.38 -26.68 10.45
CA GLY A 143 -2.67 -26.40 11.70
C GLY A 143 -2.66 -24.92 12.08
N VAL A 144 -1.96 -24.60 13.17
CA VAL A 144 -1.86 -23.25 13.72
C VAL A 144 -0.57 -22.58 13.24
N LEU A 145 -0.63 -21.30 12.89
CA LEU A 145 0.54 -20.45 12.69
C LEU A 145 0.39 -19.12 13.43
N ASP A 146 1.51 -18.44 13.65
CA ASP A 146 1.51 -17.08 14.18
C ASP A 146 1.28 -16.06 13.05
N ILE A 147 0.32 -15.16 13.23
CA ILE A 147 0.11 -13.99 12.39
C ILE A 147 0.44 -12.73 13.17
N TYR A 148 1.20 -11.83 12.56
CA TYR A 148 1.62 -10.57 13.16
C TYR A 148 0.68 -9.44 12.77
N ILE A 149 0.20 -8.71 13.77
CA ILE A 149 -0.91 -7.77 13.65
C ILE A 149 -0.51 -6.35 14.05
N HIS A 150 -1.33 -5.37 13.68
CA HIS A 150 -1.22 -4.02 14.24
C HIS A 150 -1.73 -4.00 15.68
N ASP A 151 -1.54 -2.87 16.36
CA ASP A 151 -2.22 -2.62 17.63
C ASP A 151 -3.74 -2.71 17.39
N PRO A 152 -4.46 -3.67 18.01
CA PRO A 152 -5.89 -3.85 17.80
C PRO A 152 -6.75 -2.65 18.21
N LYS A 153 -6.18 -1.72 18.98
CA LYS A 153 -6.84 -0.44 19.32
C LYS A 153 -6.77 0.59 18.19
N LYS A 154 -5.84 0.40 17.23
CA LYS A 154 -5.65 1.27 16.07
C LYS A 154 -6.24 0.67 14.80
N ASP A 155 -6.10 -0.65 14.64
CA ASP A 155 -6.75 -1.40 13.56
C ASP A 155 -7.82 -2.30 14.18
N ILE A 156 -9.02 -1.73 14.35
CA ILE A 156 -10.13 -2.43 15.02
C ILE A 156 -10.79 -3.49 14.13
N TRP A 157 -10.44 -3.52 12.85
CA TRP A 157 -11.01 -4.41 11.84
C TRP A 157 -10.21 -5.70 11.78
N VAL A 158 -9.20 -5.79 10.92
CA VAL A 158 -8.46 -7.04 10.69
C VAL A 158 -7.69 -7.43 11.95
N SER A 159 -6.86 -6.54 12.50
CA SER A 159 -6.10 -6.84 13.72
C SER A 159 -7.02 -7.02 14.93
N GLY A 160 -8.12 -6.27 15.03
CA GLY A 160 -9.15 -6.43 16.06
C GLY A 160 -9.80 -7.80 16.04
N ALA A 161 -10.30 -8.25 14.89
CA ALA A 161 -10.88 -9.57 14.71
C ALA A 161 -9.89 -10.69 15.07
N LEU A 162 -8.66 -10.59 14.54
CA LEU A 162 -7.60 -11.58 14.79
C LEU A 162 -7.18 -11.63 16.27
N ALA A 163 -7.11 -10.49 16.96
CA ALA A 163 -6.79 -10.43 18.39
C ALA A 163 -7.90 -11.07 19.25
N ASN A 164 -9.15 -11.04 18.78
CA ASN A 164 -10.29 -11.69 19.44
C ASN A 164 -10.45 -13.17 19.04
N GLY A 165 -9.47 -13.74 18.32
CA GLY A 165 -9.48 -15.15 17.91
C GLY A 165 -10.42 -15.45 16.74
N GLN A 166 -10.92 -14.43 16.04
CA GLN A 166 -11.74 -14.58 14.85
C GLN A 166 -10.86 -14.59 13.59
N ILE A 167 -11.40 -15.15 12.51
CA ILE A 167 -10.80 -15.06 11.18
C ILE A 167 -11.54 -13.96 10.44
N TRP A 168 -10.80 -12.93 10.00
CA TRP A 168 -11.34 -11.89 9.13
C TRP A 168 -11.93 -12.56 7.88
N GLU A 169 -13.20 -12.28 7.59
CA GLU A 169 -13.92 -12.81 6.42
C GLU A 169 -13.84 -14.33 6.25
N SER A 170 -13.99 -15.07 7.36
CA SER A 170 -13.83 -16.53 7.39
C SER A 170 -14.57 -17.29 6.27
N GLY A 171 -15.79 -16.87 5.90
CA GLY A 171 -16.56 -17.44 4.81
C GLY A 171 -15.89 -17.29 3.44
N LEU A 172 -15.33 -16.11 3.16
CA LEU A 172 -14.63 -15.79 1.91
C LEU A 172 -13.25 -16.45 1.85
N VAL A 173 -12.53 -16.51 2.98
CA VAL A 173 -11.30 -17.30 3.09
C VAL A 173 -11.60 -18.76 2.74
N ASN A 174 -12.66 -19.35 3.30
CA ASN A 174 -13.05 -20.73 2.98
C ASN A 174 -13.46 -20.90 1.51
N LEU A 175 -14.14 -19.92 0.92
CA LEU A 175 -14.46 -19.91 -0.51
C LEU A 175 -13.19 -19.98 -1.37
N ILE A 176 -12.18 -19.15 -1.08
CA ILE A 176 -10.91 -19.18 -1.81
C ILE A 176 -10.21 -20.53 -1.66
N LEU A 177 -10.10 -21.05 -0.44
CA LEU A 177 -9.43 -22.34 -0.19
C LEU A 177 -10.14 -23.51 -0.88
N THR A 178 -11.48 -23.53 -0.85
CA THR A 178 -12.24 -24.56 -1.55
C THR A 178 -12.14 -24.45 -3.07
N THR A 179 -12.00 -23.23 -3.60
CA THR A 179 -11.76 -22.97 -5.02
C THR A 179 -10.37 -23.44 -5.44
N LEU A 180 -9.33 -23.07 -4.70
CA LEU A 180 -7.95 -23.52 -4.94
C LEU A 180 -7.82 -25.05 -4.89
N LYS A 181 -8.57 -25.72 -4.01
CA LYS A 181 -8.61 -27.19 -3.96
C LYS A 181 -9.22 -27.82 -5.23
N LYS A 182 -10.18 -27.14 -5.88
CA LYS A 182 -10.82 -27.60 -7.12
C LYS A 182 -9.94 -27.30 -8.33
N GLU A 183 -9.32 -26.12 -8.35
CA GLU A 183 -8.44 -25.64 -9.41
C GLU A 183 -7.02 -26.18 -9.22
N LYS A 184 -6.83 -27.47 -9.53
CA LYS A 184 -5.52 -28.12 -9.40
C LYS A 184 -4.42 -27.32 -10.11
N ASP A 185 -3.27 -27.23 -9.44
CA ASP A 185 -2.07 -26.53 -9.88
C ASP A 185 -2.23 -25.00 -10.02
N ALA A 186 -3.37 -24.43 -9.59
CA ALA A 186 -3.52 -22.98 -9.52
C ALA A 186 -2.67 -22.40 -8.38
N ALA A 187 -1.95 -21.32 -8.69
CA ALA A 187 -1.43 -20.44 -7.66
C ALA A 187 -2.51 -19.49 -7.15
N PHE A 188 -2.27 -18.88 -6.00
CA PHE A 188 -3.12 -17.83 -5.45
C PHE A 188 -2.46 -16.46 -5.63
N LEU A 189 -3.21 -15.51 -6.19
CA LEU A 189 -2.79 -14.13 -6.33
C LEU A 189 -3.65 -13.27 -5.39
N ASP A 190 -3.04 -12.73 -4.34
CA ASP A 190 -3.71 -11.93 -3.33
C ASP A 190 -3.37 -10.44 -3.56
N ILE A 191 -4.25 -9.73 -4.26
CA ILE A 191 -4.06 -8.31 -4.61
C ILE A 191 -4.73 -7.45 -3.55
N GLY A 192 -3.92 -6.68 -2.81
CA GLY A 192 -4.37 -6.01 -1.59
C GLY A 192 -4.34 -6.96 -0.38
N ALA A 193 -3.18 -7.57 -0.15
CA ALA A 193 -3.04 -8.67 0.80
C ALA A 193 -3.15 -8.22 2.27
N ASN A 194 -2.92 -6.95 2.59
CA ASN A 194 -2.91 -6.40 3.94
C ASN A 194 -1.96 -7.22 4.86
N LEU A 195 -2.44 -7.79 5.96
CA LEU A 195 -1.66 -8.65 6.86
C LEU A 195 -1.44 -10.08 6.31
N GLY A 196 -1.94 -10.37 5.11
CA GLY A 196 -1.77 -11.65 4.42
C GLY A 196 -2.67 -12.76 4.96
N VAL A 197 -3.87 -12.46 5.50
CA VAL A 197 -4.77 -13.48 6.07
C VAL A 197 -5.05 -14.57 5.03
N TYR A 198 -5.60 -14.22 3.87
CA TYR A 198 -5.90 -15.16 2.78
C TYR A 198 -4.62 -15.87 2.29
N SER A 199 -3.56 -15.10 2.07
CA SER A 199 -2.26 -15.60 1.64
C SER A 199 -1.68 -16.68 2.57
N LEU A 200 -1.67 -16.45 3.88
CA LEU A 200 -1.15 -17.39 4.88
C LEU A 200 -2.00 -18.67 4.96
N PHE A 201 -3.33 -18.54 4.87
CA PHE A 201 -4.23 -19.70 4.80
C PHE A 201 -3.94 -20.57 3.57
N ALA A 202 -3.81 -19.96 2.38
CA ALA A 202 -3.53 -20.68 1.15
C ALA A 202 -2.14 -21.34 1.18
N ALA A 203 -1.11 -20.59 1.59
CA ALA A 203 0.26 -21.10 1.67
C ALA A 203 0.39 -22.26 2.66
N LYS A 204 -0.33 -22.23 3.80
CA LYS A 204 -0.34 -23.32 4.77
C LYS A 204 -0.95 -24.61 4.22
N GLN A 205 -1.78 -24.53 3.18
CA GLN A 205 -2.30 -25.68 2.43
C GLN A 205 -1.36 -26.13 1.29
N GLY A 206 -0.18 -25.54 1.17
CA GLY A 206 0.84 -25.88 0.18
C GLY A 206 0.68 -25.20 -1.18
N VAL A 207 -0.27 -24.26 -1.30
CA VAL A 207 -0.51 -23.45 -2.50
C VAL A 207 0.63 -22.42 -2.65
N ASN A 208 1.11 -22.20 -3.87
CA ASN A 208 2.05 -21.10 -4.14
C ASN A 208 1.27 -19.78 -4.19
N VAL A 209 1.76 -18.76 -3.49
CA VAL A 209 1.08 -17.48 -3.31
C VAL A 209 1.96 -16.33 -3.73
N ILE A 210 1.39 -15.40 -4.49
CA ILE A 210 1.95 -14.07 -4.72
C ILE A 210 1.03 -13.04 -4.04
N SER A 211 1.56 -12.32 -3.06
CA SER A 211 0.82 -11.31 -2.29
C SER A 211 1.28 -9.92 -2.70
N ILE A 212 0.37 -9.07 -3.16
CA ILE A 212 0.66 -7.68 -3.52
C ILE A 212 0.16 -6.78 -2.39
N GLU A 213 1.07 -6.02 -1.79
CA GLU A 213 0.76 -5.12 -0.68
C GLU A 213 1.63 -3.85 -0.74
N PRO A 214 1.02 -2.66 -0.82
CA PRO A 214 1.78 -1.42 -0.95
C PRO A 214 2.35 -0.91 0.39
N LEU A 215 1.68 -1.13 1.53
CA LEU A 215 2.12 -0.59 2.82
C LEU A 215 3.31 -1.37 3.38
N MET A 216 4.40 -0.63 3.63
CA MET A 216 5.62 -1.20 4.20
C MET A 216 5.35 -1.92 5.53
N VAL A 217 4.53 -1.32 6.38
CA VAL A 217 4.21 -1.86 7.71
C VAL A 217 3.42 -3.18 7.65
N ASN A 218 2.66 -3.41 6.57
CA ASN A 218 1.95 -4.66 6.33
C ASN A 218 2.91 -5.71 5.75
N VAL A 219 3.71 -5.33 4.75
CA VAL A 219 4.77 -6.19 4.18
C VAL A 219 5.69 -6.73 5.27
N GLN A 220 6.14 -5.88 6.19
CA GLN A 220 7.02 -6.30 7.29
C GLN A 220 6.36 -7.31 8.24
N ARG A 221 5.07 -7.16 8.53
CA ARG A 221 4.33 -8.14 9.34
C ARG A 221 4.15 -9.44 8.60
N MET A 222 3.84 -9.40 7.30
CA MET A 222 3.80 -10.60 6.46
C MET A 222 5.14 -11.32 6.41
N CYS A 223 6.27 -10.60 6.29
CA CYS A 223 7.61 -11.21 6.38
C CYS A 223 7.75 -12.04 7.67
N THR A 224 7.34 -11.49 8.81
CA THR A 224 7.44 -12.18 10.10
C THR A 224 6.47 -13.37 10.18
N SER A 225 5.24 -13.23 9.70
CA SER A 225 4.25 -14.32 9.65
C SER A 225 4.72 -15.48 8.76
N ILE A 226 5.30 -15.18 7.59
CA ILE A 226 5.86 -16.18 6.67
C ILE A 226 6.97 -16.99 7.35
N ARG A 227 7.88 -16.32 8.06
CA ARG A 227 8.98 -16.97 8.77
C ARG A 227 8.50 -17.85 9.90
N ALA A 228 7.60 -17.33 10.74
CA ALA A 228 7.01 -18.08 11.85
C ALA A 228 6.20 -19.29 11.37
N GLY A 229 5.57 -19.19 10.20
CA GLY A 229 4.85 -20.29 9.56
C GLY A 229 5.72 -21.26 8.77
N HIS A 230 7.02 -20.96 8.58
CA HIS A 230 7.91 -21.65 7.64
C HIS A 230 7.36 -21.72 6.20
N LEU A 231 6.86 -20.60 5.68
CA LEU A 231 6.15 -20.51 4.39
C LEU A 231 6.98 -19.83 3.28
N SER A 232 8.27 -19.61 3.49
CA SER A 232 9.14 -18.88 2.56
C SER A 232 9.29 -19.52 1.18
N ASP A 233 9.07 -20.83 1.06
CA ASP A 233 9.07 -21.57 -0.19
C ASP A 233 7.76 -21.44 -0.96
N LYS A 234 6.67 -21.08 -0.27
CA LYS A 234 5.32 -20.95 -0.81
C LYS A 234 4.88 -19.52 -1.11
N MET A 235 5.54 -18.53 -0.52
CA MET A 235 5.07 -17.15 -0.59
C MET A 235 6.12 -16.21 -1.19
N THR A 236 5.67 -15.41 -2.16
CA THR A 236 6.39 -14.25 -2.68
C THR A 236 5.57 -12.99 -2.40
N ILE A 237 6.20 -11.97 -1.83
CA ILE A 237 5.58 -10.65 -1.62
C ILE A 237 6.02 -9.71 -2.73
N VAL A 238 5.09 -8.95 -3.27
CA VAL A 238 5.34 -7.79 -4.13
C VAL A 238 4.95 -6.53 -3.35
N ARG A 239 5.94 -5.71 -3.00
CA ARG A 239 5.69 -4.37 -2.44
C ARG A 239 5.38 -3.40 -3.58
N GLY A 240 4.10 -3.13 -3.77
CA GLY A 240 3.60 -2.26 -4.83
C GLY A 240 2.10 -2.06 -4.77
N ALA A 241 1.61 -1.01 -5.42
CA ALA A 241 0.19 -0.89 -5.76
C ALA A 241 -0.02 -1.42 -7.19
N LEU A 242 -1.20 -1.93 -7.53
CA LEU A 242 -1.55 -2.21 -8.93
C LEU A 242 -2.47 -1.11 -9.48
N SER A 243 -2.24 -0.73 -10.74
CA SER A 243 -3.06 0.23 -11.48
C SER A 243 -2.97 -0.08 -12.99
N ASP A 244 -3.56 0.78 -13.81
CA ASP A 244 -3.47 0.78 -15.27
C ASP A 244 -2.19 1.42 -15.82
N MET A 245 -1.37 2.00 -14.96
CA MET A 245 -0.11 2.63 -15.33
C MET A 245 0.91 2.55 -14.19
N SER A 246 2.18 2.61 -14.57
CA SER A 246 3.31 2.62 -13.63
C SER A 246 3.65 4.07 -13.27
N GLU A 247 3.38 4.48 -12.03
CA GLU A 247 3.70 5.82 -11.51
C GLU A 247 3.97 5.79 -9.99
N ASN A 248 4.58 6.86 -9.47
CA ASN A 248 4.73 7.03 -8.02
C ASN A 248 3.41 7.51 -7.43
N VAL A 249 2.80 6.69 -6.58
CA VAL A 249 1.54 7.01 -5.90
C VAL A 249 1.76 7.25 -4.41
N THR A 250 1.06 8.24 -3.85
CA THR A 250 1.04 8.44 -2.39
C THR A 250 -0.09 7.64 -1.77
N LEU A 251 0.21 6.88 -0.73
CA LEU A 251 -0.78 6.12 0.02
C LEU A 251 -1.37 6.95 1.16
N GLY A 252 -2.68 6.80 1.35
CA GLY A 252 -3.43 7.22 2.54
C GLY A 252 -3.84 5.99 3.35
N ILE A 253 -3.92 6.15 4.67
CA ILE A 253 -4.37 5.11 5.59
C ILE A 253 -5.48 5.68 6.43
N ASP A 254 -6.64 5.03 6.51
CA ASP A 254 -7.72 5.41 7.41
C ASP A 254 -7.25 5.35 8.87
N ALA A 255 -7.58 6.39 9.64
CA ALA A 255 -7.14 6.57 11.04
C ALA A 255 -7.40 5.36 11.95
N ASN A 256 -8.47 4.58 11.69
CA ASN A 256 -8.83 3.39 12.49
C ASN A 256 -8.85 2.08 11.68
N ASN A 257 -8.43 2.11 10.42
CA ASN A 257 -8.41 0.95 9.53
C ASN A 257 -7.12 0.97 8.70
N VAL A 258 -6.09 0.30 9.21
CA VAL A 258 -4.81 0.20 8.47
C VAL A 258 -4.98 -0.60 7.18
N GLY A 259 -5.92 -1.54 7.17
CA GLY A 259 -6.30 -2.30 5.97
C GLY A 259 -6.94 -1.46 4.89
N GLY A 260 -7.67 -0.42 5.29
CA GLY A 260 -8.34 0.54 4.43
C GLY A 260 -7.40 1.50 3.69
N SER A 261 -6.18 1.10 3.38
CA SER A 261 -5.18 1.94 2.72
C SER A 261 -5.48 2.14 1.24
N PHE A 262 -5.29 3.35 0.72
CA PHE A 262 -5.72 3.71 -0.63
C PHE A 262 -4.75 4.67 -1.31
N VAL A 263 -4.79 4.75 -2.64
CA VAL A 263 -4.03 5.74 -3.42
C VAL A 263 -4.71 7.11 -3.36
N ILE A 264 -3.96 8.17 -3.05
CA ILE A 264 -4.49 9.55 -2.93
C ILE A 264 -4.52 10.29 -4.28
N GLN A 265 -3.68 9.88 -5.24
CA GLN A 265 -3.47 10.61 -6.49
C GLN A 265 -4.75 10.66 -7.34
N ASN A 266 -5.03 11.82 -7.92
CA ASN A 266 -6.25 12.14 -8.67
C ASN A 266 -7.57 11.92 -7.91
N GLN A 267 -7.56 12.07 -6.57
CA GLN A 267 -8.74 11.84 -5.70
C GLN A 267 -9.39 10.49 -6.03
N ASN A 268 -8.92 9.34 -5.50
CA ASN A 268 -9.57 8.03 -5.69
C ASN A 268 -11.11 8.16 -5.71
N GLU A 269 -11.68 8.36 -6.90
CA GLU A 269 -12.95 9.10 -6.96
C GLU A 269 -14.07 8.26 -6.38
N ASN A 270 -13.91 6.95 -6.54
CA ASN A 270 -14.82 5.93 -6.06
C ASN A 270 -14.83 5.88 -4.53
N LYS A 271 -13.65 5.90 -3.87
CA LYS A 271 -13.55 5.91 -2.41
C LYS A 271 -13.90 7.27 -1.79
N VAL A 272 -13.49 8.38 -2.43
CA VAL A 272 -13.79 9.76 -1.98
C VAL A 272 -15.29 10.08 -2.05
N LYS A 273 -16.03 9.56 -3.05
CA LYS A 273 -17.49 9.72 -3.13
C LYS A 273 -18.23 8.91 -2.06
N ALA A 274 -17.61 7.85 -1.53
CA ALA A 274 -18.22 6.92 -0.58
C ALA A 274 -17.79 7.12 0.89
N SER A 275 -16.76 7.91 1.19
CA SER A 275 -16.17 7.98 2.54
C SER A 275 -15.60 9.35 2.94
N HIS A 276 -15.54 9.63 4.25
CA HIS A 276 -14.74 10.73 4.80
C HIS A 276 -13.26 10.29 4.79
N VAL A 277 -12.49 10.81 3.83
CA VAL A 277 -11.07 10.49 3.71
C VAL A 277 -10.26 11.21 4.81
N GLU A 278 -10.14 10.60 5.98
CA GLU A 278 -9.23 11.01 7.06
C GLU A 278 -8.07 10.02 7.16
N GLY A 279 -6.82 10.48 7.09
CA GLY A 279 -5.70 9.56 7.15
C GLY A 279 -4.31 10.16 7.34
N GLN A 280 -3.36 9.29 7.69
CA GLN A 280 -1.93 9.65 7.68
C GLN A 280 -1.35 9.46 6.27
N HIS A 281 -0.50 10.40 5.83
CA HIS A 281 0.11 10.41 4.51
C HIS A 281 1.63 10.37 4.66
N SER A 282 2.30 9.35 4.13
CA SER A 282 3.77 9.34 4.16
C SER A 282 4.43 8.41 3.16
N ASP A 283 3.74 7.38 2.69
CA ASP A 283 4.39 6.32 1.92
C ASP A 283 4.13 6.51 0.43
N VAL A 284 5.17 6.91 -0.29
CA VAL A 284 5.20 6.85 -1.75
C VAL A 284 5.58 5.42 -2.15
N VAL A 285 4.74 4.81 -2.98
CA VAL A 285 5.00 3.49 -3.56
C VAL A 285 4.88 3.58 -5.07
N MET A 286 5.62 2.72 -5.77
CA MET A 286 5.48 2.59 -7.22
C MET A 286 4.25 1.72 -7.52
N SER A 287 3.38 2.18 -8.40
CA SER A 287 2.37 1.32 -9.00
C SER A 287 2.98 0.50 -10.14
N ALA A 288 2.49 -0.72 -10.29
CA ALA A 288 2.74 -1.57 -11.46
C ALA A 288 1.40 -1.94 -12.09
N THR A 289 1.44 -2.49 -13.29
CA THR A 289 0.26 -3.09 -13.93
C THR A 289 0.15 -4.57 -13.57
N LEU A 290 -1.03 -5.16 -13.73
CA LEU A 290 -1.18 -6.61 -13.57
C LEU A 290 -0.41 -7.36 -14.68
N ASP A 291 -0.30 -6.78 -15.88
CA ASP A 291 0.53 -7.28 -16.98
C ASP A 291 2.03 -7.32 -16.60
N ASP A 292 2.55 -6.35 -15.83
CA ASP A 292 3.94 -6.35 -15.38
C ASP A 292 4.27 -7.58 -14.50
N LEU A 293 3.27 -8.20 -13.84
CA LEU A 293 3.49 -9.43 -13.05
C LEU A 293 3.88 -10.63 -13.92
N LEU A 294 3.57 -10.63 -15.23
CA LEU A 294 4.00 -11.69 -16.15
C LEU A 294 5.53 -11.80 -16.24
N ASN A 295 6.24 -10.70 -15.95
CA ASN A 295 7.70 -10.62 -15.96
C ASN A 295 8.32 -10.74 -14.55
N LEU A 296 7.51 -10.99 -13.51
CA LEU A 296 8.01 -11.22 -12.16
C LEU A 296 8.82 -12.53 -12.14
N PRO A 297 10.05 -12.56 -11.61
CA PRO A 297 10.90 -13.76 -11.68
C PRO A 297 10.31 -15.02 -11.03
N ASP A 298 9.45 -14.88 -10.03
CA ASP A 298 8.77 -16.01 -9.37
C ASP A 298 7.38 -16.31 -9.96
N PHE A 299 6.98 -15.63 -11.05
CA PHE A 299 5.71 -15.91 -11.74
C PHE A 299 5.93 -16.92 -12.86
N ASN A 300 5.59 -18.18 -12.60
CA ASN A 300 5.66 -19.26 -13.58
C ASN A 300 4.35 -20.07 -13.64
N PHE A 301 3.23 -19.39 -13.37
CA PHE A 301 1.92 -20.02 -13.25
C PHE A 301 1.08 -19.79 -14.50
N SER A 302 0.55 -20.88 -15.07
CA SER A 302 -0.41 -20.81 -16.17
C SER A 302 -1.86 -20.68 -15.69
N ARG A 303 -2.11 -20.87 -14.39
CA ARG A 303 -3.43 -20.79 -13.77
C ARG A 303 -3.35 -20.12 -12.39
N VAL A 304 -4.25 -19.17 -12.12
CA VAL A 304 -4.33 -18.48 -10.83
C VAL A 304 -5.77 -18.27 -10.36
N VAL A 305 -6.01 -18.37 -9.06
CA VAL A 305 -7.22 -17.83 -8.41
C VAL A 305 -6.84 -16.47 -7.83
N ILE A 306 -7.70 -15.47 -7.99
CA ILE A 306 -7.39 -14.09 -7.59
C ILE A 306 -8.32 -13.66 -6.45
N LYS A 307 -7.76 -12.99 -5.42
CA LYS A 307 -8.48 -12.00 -4.60
C LYS A 307 -8.05 -10.61 -5.07
N MET A 308 -9.00 -9.68 -5.23
CA MET A 308 -8.72 -8.29 -5.58
C MET A 308 -9.53 -7.33 -4.72
N ASP A 309 -8.84 -6.59 -3.87
CA ASP A 309 -9.40 -5.70 -2.87
C ASP A 309 -8.39 -4.58 -2.68
N VAL A 310 -8.50 -3.57 -3.54
CA VAL A 310 -7.56 -2.46 -3.67
C VAL A 310 -8.27 -1.12 -3.45
N GLU A 311 -9.38 -1.15 -2.72
CA GLU A 311 -10.04 0.01 -2.15
C GLU A 311 -10.49 1.01 -3.23
N GLY A 312 -11.10 0.50 -4.30
CA GLY A 312 -11.72 1.28 -5.38
C GLY A 312 -10.90 1.40 -6.68
N TYR A 313 -9.71 0.78 -6.71
CA TYR A 313 -8.81 0.73 -7.87
C TYR A 313 -8.99 -0.51 -8.74
N GLU A 314 -9.96 -1.38 -8.46
CA GLU A 314 -10.14 -2.67 -9.13
C GLU A 314 -10.26 -2.50 -10.65
N HIS A 315 -11.04 -1.52 -11.10
CA HIS A 315 -11.18 -1.18 -12.53
C HIS A 315 -9.84 -0.82 -13.21
N LYS A 316 -8.93 -0.15 -12.51
CA LYS A 316 -7.58 0.19 -13.02
C LYS A 316 -6.69 -1.05 -13.07
N VAL A 317 -6.73 -1.91 -12.05
CA VAL A 317 -6.01 -3.18 -12.05
C VAL A 317 -6.46 -4.06 -13.23
N VAL A 318 -7.77 -4.14 -13.46
CA VAL A 318 -8.38 -4.85 -14.59
C VAL A 318 -7.94 -4.27 -15.93
N ARG A 319 -7.94 -2.94 -16.08
CA ARG A 319 -7.47 -2.26 -17.29
C ARG A 319 -5.98 -2.50 -17.58
N GLY A 320 -5.15 -2.53 -16.54
CA GLY A 320 -3.74 -2.88 -16.62
C GLY A 320 -3.43 -4.38 -16.67
N GLY A 321 -4.45 -5.23 -16.86
CA GLY A 321 -4.31 -6.70 -16.82
C GLY A 321 -4.75 -7.41 -18.09
N VAL A 322 -4.88 -6.69 -19.21
CA VAL A 322 -5.41 -7.25 -20.47
C VAL A 322 -4.57 -8.45 -20.92
N GLU A 323 -3.25 -8.29 -20.99
CA GLU A 323 -2.35 -9.35 -21.42
C GLU A 323 -2.31 -10.50 -20.41
N PHE A 324 -2.37 -10.19 -19.11
CA PHE A 324 -2.42 -11.16 -18.04
C PHE A 324 -3.63 -12.09 -18.18
N PHE A 325 -4.83 -11.53 -18.36
CA PHE A 325 -6.06 -12.31 -18.51
C PHE A 325 -6.14 -13.10 -19.83
N ASP A 326 -5.34 -12.71 -20.82
CA ASP A 326 -5.24 -13.42 -22.11
C ASP A 326 -4.23 -14.58 -22.04
N LYS A 327 -3.16 -14.45 -21.24
CA LYS A 327 -2.08 -15.46 -21.10
C LYS A 327 -2.26 -16.43 -19.93
N VAL A 328 -2.95 -16.02 -18.87
CA VAL A 328 -3.11 -16.79 -17.63
C VAL A 328 -4.55 -17.25 -17.49
N ALA A 329 -4.75 -18.54 -17.19
CA ALA A 329 -6.07 -19.05 -16.87
C ALA A 329 -6.52 -18.56 -15.49
N VAL A 330 -7.50 -17.68 -15.45
CA VAL A 330 -8.09 -17.17 -14.20
C VAL A 330 -9.51 -17.73 -14.03
N PRO A 331 -9.69 -18.92 -13.43
CA PRO A 331 -11.03 -19.52 -13.29
C PRO A 331 -11.95 -18.71 -12.35
N THR A 332 -11.39 -18.06 -11.32
CA THR A 332 -12.17 -17.36 -10.29
C THR A 332 -11.45 -16.11 -9.79
N ILE A 333 -12.20 -15.02 -9.63
CA ILE A 333 -11.77 -13.77 -8.98
C ILE A 333 -12.79 -13.44 -7.87
N LEU A 334 -12.34 -13.39 -6.62
CA LEU A 334 -13.06 -12.70 -5.54
C LEU A 334 -12.67 -11.22 -5.59
N MET A 335 -13.66 -10.32 -5.60
CA MET A 335 -13.44 -8.90 -5.83
C MET A 335 -14.31 -8.03 -4.92
N GLU A 336 -13.69 -7.02 -4.31
CA GLU A 336 -14.40 -5.95 -3.62
C GLU A 336 -15.21 -5.14 -4.65
N TRP A 337 -16.51 -5.00 -4.39
CA TRP A 337 -17.45 -4.33 -5.28
C TRP A 337 -18.00 -3.04 -4.70
N GLU A 338 -17.81 -2.79 -3.40
CA GLU A 338 -18.47 -1.68 -2.69
C GLU A 338 -18.29 -0.33 -3.38
N PHE A 339 -17.05 -0.02 -3.78
CA PHE A 339 -16.69 1.25 -4.42
C PHE A 339 -17.17 1.38 -5.88
N HIS A 340 -17.73 0.33 -6.47
CA HIS A 340 -18.14 0.27 -7.87
C HIS A 340 -19.66 0.29 -8.07
N LYS A 341 -20.44 0.25 -6.98
CA LYS A 341 -21.91 0.25 -7.02
C LYS A 341 -22.46 1.54 -7.65
N GLY A 342 -22.99 1.40 -8.87
CA GLY A 342 -23.58 2.51 -9.63
C GLY A 342 -22.56 3.48 -10.23
N ALA A 343 -21.27 3.14 -10.21
CA ALA A 343 -20.21 3.94 -10.81
C ALA A 343 -19.90 3.49 -12.26
N GLU A 344 -19.31 4.39 -13.06
CA GLU A 344 -18.82 4.05 -14.41
C GLU A 344 -17.75 2.96 -14.36
N SER A 345 -16.89 2.99 -13.34
CA SER A 345 -15.88 1.96 -13.06
C SER A 345 -16.49 0.57 -12.91
N GLY A 346 -17.67 0.44 -12.29
CA GLY A 346 -18.41 -0.83 -12.23
C GLY A 346 -18.88 -1.30 -13.61
N THR A 347 -19.34 -0.38 -14.46
CA THR A 347 -19.74 -0.69 -15.84
C THR A 347 -18.54 -1.19 -16.67
N GLU A 348 -17.37 -0.57 -16.49
CA GLU A 348 -16.12 -0.99 -17.13
C GLU A 348 -15.72 -2.42 -16.71
N ILE A 349 -15.74 -2.72 -15.40
CA ILE A 349 -15.42 -4.06 -14.87
C ILE A 349 -16.38 -5.11 -15.44
N ILE A 350 -17.68 -4.86 -15.42
CA ILE A 350 -18.70 -5.78 -15.97
C ILE A 350 -18.45 -6.04 -17.46
N LYS A 351 -18.14 -4.99 -18.24
CA LYS A 351 -17.84 -5.14 -19.67
C LYS A 351 -16.58 -5.95 -19.90
N PHE A 352 -15.51 -5.69 -19.14
CA PHE A 352 -14.25 -6.40 -19.25
C PHE A 352 -14.43 -7.90 -19.01
N PHE A 353 -15.05 -8.27 -17.88
CA PHE A 353 -15.26 -9.67 -17.50
C PHE A 353 -16.32 -10.35 -18.37
N GLY A 354 -17.41 -9.66 -18.71
CA GLY A 354 -18.45 -10.18 -19.60
C GLY A 354 -17.90 -10.52 -21.00
N SER A 355 -17.04 -9.66 -21.56
CA SER A 355 -16.37 -9.93 -22.85
C SER A 355 -15.43 -11.14 -22.83
N ARG A 356 -15.04 -11.60 -21.64
CA ARG A 356 -14.16 -12.75 -21.41
C ARG A 356 -14.91 -13.96 -20.82
N ASN A 357 -16.23 -14.00 -21.00
CA ASN A 357 -17.11 -15.09 -20.56
C ASN A 357 -17.14 -15.33 -19.05
N TYR A 358 -16.88 -14.30 -18.23
CA TYR A 358 -17.10 -14.39 -16.79
C TYR A 358 -18.54 -14.05 -16.43
N ILE A 359 -18.99 -14.63 -15.32
CA ILE A 359 -20.27 -14.34 -14.68
C ILE A 359 -20.04 -13.98 -13.22
N ALA A 360 -20.75 -12.98 -12.72
CA ALA A 360 -20.75 -12.60 -11.32
C ALA A 360 -21.70 -13.49 -10.50
N TYR A 361 -21.27 -13.82 -9.29
CA TYR A 361 -22.03 -14.56 -8.28
C TYR A 361 -21.90 -13.91 -6.91
N ASP A 362 -22.93 -14.07 -6.08
CA ASP A 362 -22.82 -13.83 -4.65
C ASP A 362 -21.85 -14.88 -4.05
N PRO A 363 -20.82 -14.47 -3.31
CA PRO A 363 -19.83 -15.41 -2.78
C PRO A 363 -20.38 -16.34 -1.69
N MET A 364 -21.37 -15.90 -0.91
CA MET A 364 -21.91 -16.64 0.22
C MET A 364 -23.07 -17.53 -0.23
N GLU A 365 -24.01 -16.96 -0.98
CA GLU A 365 -25.22 -17.66 -1.43
C GLU A 365 -24.97 -18.48 -2.71
N ASN A 366 -23.85 -18.22 -3.39
CA ASN A 366 -23.50 -18.86 -4.65
C ASN A 366 -24.57 -18.67 -5.75
N THR A 367 -25.28 -17.55 -5.70
CA THR A 367 -26.37 -17.20 -6.61
C THR A 367 -25.87 -16.29 -7.73
N PHE A 368 -26.44 -16.44 -8.93
CA PHE A 368 -26.11 -15.60 -10.08
C PHE A 368 -26.48 -14.14 -9.82
N LEU A 369 -25.60 -13.22 -10.22
CA LEU A 369 -25.82 -11.78 -10.13
C LEU A 369 -26.07 -11.17 -11.51
N ASP A 370 -27.29 -10.68 -11.74
CA ASP A 370 -27.63 -9.97 -12.99
C ASP A 370 -26.91 -8.62 -13.05
N SER A 371 -26.10 -8.43 -14.09
CA SER A 371 -25.37 -7.19 -14.39
C SER A 371 -26.24 -5.92 -14.42
N LYS A 372 -27.54 -6.04 -14.75
CA LYS A 372 -28.48 -4.91 -14.72
C LYS A 372 -28.78 -4.42 -13.31
N LEU A 373 -28.55 -5.26 -12.30
CA LEU A 373 -28.76 -4.98 -10.88
C LEU A 373 -27.44 -4.75 -10.15
N SER A 374 -26.36 -4.41 -10.87
CA SER A 374 -25.02 -4.30 -10.29
C SER A 374 -24.88 -3.28 -9.17
N ARG A 375 -25.76 -2.27 -9.11
CA ARG A 375 -25.82 -1.31 -8.00
C ARG A 375 -26.23 -1.96 -6.67
N SER A 376 -26.97 -3.07 -6.69
CA SER A 376 -27.48 -3.75 -5.50
C SER A 376 -26.77 -5.07 -5.20
N TRP A 377 -25.66 -5.37 -5.87
CA TRP A 377 -24.84 -6.52 -5.55
C TRP A 377 -24.24 -6.41 -4.14
N PRO A 378 -23.83 -7.53 -3.52
CA PRO A 378 -23.13 -7.52 -2.24
C PRO A 378 -21.82 -6.71 -2.28
N HIS A 379 -21.23 -6.44 -1.12
CA HIS A 379 -19.95 -5.75 -0.98
C HIS A 379 -18.80 -6.50 -1.63
N GLU A 380 -18.87 -7.83 -1.62
CA GLU A 380 -17.90 -8.75 -2.21
C GLU A 380 -18.61 -9.58 -3.27
N ILE A 381 -18.01 -9.72 -4.45
CA ILE A 381 -18.56 -10.53 -5.55
C ILE A 381 -17.53 -11.53 -6.05
N VAL A 382 -18.00 -12.58 -6.71
CA VAL A 382 -17.13 -13.57 -7.34
C VAL A 382 -17.39 -13.63 -8.83
N TRP A 383 -16.37 -13.36 -9.62
CA TRP A 383 -16.37 -13.65 -11.05
C TRP A 383 -15.91 -15.08 -11.29
N ARG A 384 -16.68 -15.87 -12.04
CA ARG A 384 -16.28 -17.20 -12.51
C ARG A 384 -16.31 -17.29 -14.02
N LYS A 385 -15.25 -17.84 -14.59
CA LYS A 385 -15.16 -18.06 -16.04
C LYS A 385 -16.08 -19.21 -16.43
N LYS A 386 -16.95 -19.02 -17.43
CA LYS A 386 -17.65 -20.15 -18.06
C LYS A 386 -16.61 -21.02 -18.78
N VAL A 387 -16.66 -22.32 -18.49
CA VAL A 387 -15.90 -23.35 -19.22
C VAL A 387 -16.56 -23.63 -20.55
#